data_AF-A0A923PZZ7-F1
#
_entry.id   AF-A0A923PZZ7-F1
#
_cell.length_a   1.000
_cell.length_b   1.000
_cell.length_c   1.000
_cell.angle_alpha   90.00
_cell.angle_beta   90.00
_cell.angle_gamma   90.00
#
_symmetry.space_group_name_H-M   'P 1'
#
loop_
_entity.id
_entity.type
_entity.pdbx_description
1 polymer ?
#
loop_
_entity_poly.entity_id
_entity_poly.type
_entity_poly.pdbx_seq_one_letter_code
_entity_poly.pdbx_strand_id
1 'polypeptide(L)'
;MSVAASDYTPPAPSHPLHGTWKMIRAELAGEPAHPLLVDNTTVELTLDRYTVRYDGEIADRGRYTFTLGELHHHLMLHGVEGPNAGRAIPAIFQRKGELLRICYGLDGSAPAAFASPPGSQLYLVTYRRKERDGF
;
A
#
# COMPACT_ATOMS: atom_id res chain seq x y z
N MET A 1 44.54 -21.43 19.04
CA MET A 1 43.34 -20.71 19.52
C MET A 1 42.56 -20.31 18.29
N SER A 2 41.37 -20.88 18.06
CA SER A 2 40.52 -20.55 16.91
C SER A 2 39.28 -19.84 17.44
N VAL A 3 39.04 -18.62 16.96
CA VAL A 3 37.87 -17.82 17.31
C VAL A 3 36.65 -18.39 16.58
N ALA A 4 35.59 -18.69 17.32
CA ALA A 4 34.32 -19.13 16.77
C ALA A 4 33.70 -18.00 15.93
N ALA A 5 33.28 -18.33 14.71
CA ALA A 5 32.44 -17.46 13.90
C ALA A 5 31.13 -17.21 14.67
N SER A 6 30.76 -15.94 14.85
CA SER A 6 29.49 -15.58 15.48
C SER A 6 28.33 -15.95 14.56
N ASP A 7 27.35 -16.69 15.09
CA ASP A 7 26.07 -17.00 14.44
C ASP A 7 25.15 -15.76 14.39
N TYR A 8 25.63 -14.68 13.78
CA TYR A 8 24.79 -13.52 13.50
C TYR A 8 23.75 -13.92 12.44
N THR A 9 22.57 -14.28 12.92
CA THR A 9 21.38 -14.36 12.08
C THR A 9 20.78 -12.97 11.99
N PRO A 10 20.80 -12.29 10.83
CA PRO A 10 20.13 -11.01 10.68
C PRO A 10 18.64 -11.18 10.97
N PRO A 11 17.98 -10.23 11.66
CA PRO A 11 16.54 -10.31 11.87
C PRO A 11 15.84 -10.45 10.51
N ALA A 12 14.80 -11.29 10.46
CA ALA A 12 13.99 -11.44 9.25
C ALA A 12 13.58 -10.04 8.75
N PRO A 13 13.69 -9.76 7.44
CA PRO A 13 13.37 -8.45 6.92
C PRO A 13 11.93 -8.11 7.32
N SER A 14 11.76 -7.01 8.07
CA SER A 14 10.45 -6.53 8.47
C SER A 14 9.61 -6.32 7.21
N HIS A 15 8.43 -6.92 7.15
CA HIS A 15 7.51 -6.78 6.02
C HIS A 15 7.33 -5.28 5.69
N PRO A 16 7.77 -4.82 4.49
CA PRO A 16 7.97 -3.39 4.23
C PRO A 16 6.68 -2.58 4.33
N LEU A 17 5.53 -3.22 4.09
CA LEU A 17 4.22 -2.58 4.15
C LEU A 17 3.51 -2.73 5.49
N HIS A 18 4.00 -3.54 6.43
CA HIS A 18 3.23 -3.85 7.64
C HIS A 18 3.01 -2.61 8.53
N GLY A 19 1.74 -2.27 8.74
CA GLY A 19 1.29 -1.22 9.64
C GLY A 19 -0.07 -0.64 9.24
N THR A 20 -0.49 0.37 9.98
CA THR A 20 -1.65 1.19 9.64
C THR A 20 -1.18 2.49 8.99
N TRP A 21 -1.81 2.86 7.89
CA TRP A 21 -1.39 3.94 7.01
C TRP A 21 -2.57 4.90 6.82
N LYS A 22 -2.39 6.16 7.19
CA LYS A 22 -3.37 7.24 6.99
C LYS A 22 -3.19 7.84 5.62
N MET A 23 -4.26 7.96 4.83
CA MET A 23 -4.21 8.67 3.55
C MET A 23 -3.88 10.14 3.80
N ILE A 24 -2.96 10.71 3.02
CA ILE A 24 -2.62 12.15 3.09
C ILE A 24 -2.76 12.86 1.74
N ARG A 25 -2.80 12.11 0.63
CA ARG A 25 -3.09 12.62 -0.72
C ARG A 25 -3.57 11.47 -1.59
N ALA A 26 -4.54 11.72 -2.46
CA ALA A 26 -4.90 10.80 -3.53
C ALA A 26 -5.29 11.54 -4.80
N GLU A 27 -5.11 10.89 -5.95
CA GLU A 27 -5.40 11.43 -7.28
C GLU A 27 -5.88 10.30 -8.19
N LEU A 28 -7.00 10.53 -8.89
CA LEU A 28 -7.57 9.61 -9.88
C LEU A 28 -7.80 10.36 -11.18
N ALA A 29 -7.21 9.87 -12.27
CA ALA A 29 -7.29 10.49 -13.60
C ALA A 29 -6.95 11.99 -13.57
N GLY A 30 -5.93 12.39 -12.82
CA GLY A 30 -5.47 13.78 -12.68
C GLY A 30 -6.27 14.60 -11.67
N GLU A 31 -7.38 14.07 -11.16
CA GLU A 31 -8.25 14.78 -10.24
C GLU A 31 -7.91 14.44 -8.79
N PRO A 32 -7.67 15.45 -7.93
CA PRO A 32 -7.40 15.21 -6.52
C PRO A 32 -8.66 14.65 -5.83
N ALA A 33 -8.44 13.72 -4.91
CA ALA A 33 -9.51 13.21 -4.07
C ALA A 33 -10.12 14.31 -3.18
N HIS A 34 -11.42 14.18 -2.91
CA HIS A 34 -12.12 15.07 -1.99
C HIS A 34 -11.48 15.04 -0.58
N PRO A 35 -11.34 16.17 0.13
CA PRO A 35 -10.71 16.22 1.45
C PRO A 35 -11.29 15.22 2.45
N LEU A 36 -12.62 15.06 2.50
CA LEU A 36 -13.27 14.06 3.36
C LEU A 36 -12.80 12.62 3.11
N LEU A 37 -12.48 12.26 1.86
CA LEU A 37 -11.93 10.93 1.57
C LEU A 37 -10.53 10.79 2.16
N VAL A 38 -9.69 11.80 1.98
CA VAL A 38 -8.32 11.83 2.51
C VAL A 38 -8.33 11.77 4.03
N ASP A 39 -9.13 12.63 4.67
CA ASP A 39 -9.15 12.81 6.11
C ASP A 39 -9.80 11.66 6.87
N ASN A 40 -10.59 10.81 6.20
CA ASN A 40 -11.30 9.70 6.86
C ASN A 40 -10.85 8.31 6.41
N THR A 41 -9.95 8.19 5.42
CA THR A 41 -9.46 6.88 4.96
C THR A 41 -8.20 6.42 5.70
N THR A 42 -8.16 5.15 6.10
CA THR A 42 -6.96 4.44 6.55
C THR A 42 -6.83 3.09 5.85
N VAL A 43 -5.61 2.62 5.69
CA VAL A 43 -5.28 1.29 5.17
C VAL A 43 -4.44 0.56 6.20
N GLU A 44 -4.93 -0.58 6.66
CA GLU A 44 -4.15 -1.53 7.44
C GLU A 44 -3.57 -2.58 6.50
N LEU A 45 -2.26 -2.79 6.57
CA LEU A 45 -1.53 -3.80 5.82
C LEU A 45 -0.86 -4.74 6.81
N THR A 46 -1.23 -6.01 6.75
CA THR A 46 -0.58 -7.10 7.51
C THR A 46 0.37 -7.86 6.58
N LEU A 47 0.71 -9.12 6.87
CA LEU A 47 1.61 -9.91 6.02
C LEU A 47 1.02 -10.23 4.64
N ASP A 48 -0.27 -10.49 4.56
CA ASP A 48 -0.92 -10.93 3.32
C ASP A 48 -2.30 -10.29 3.10
N ARG A 49 -2.72 -9.38 3.98
CA ARG A 49 -4.06 -8.76 3.94
C ARG A 49 -4.00 -7.27 4.01
N TYR A 50 -4.93 -6.66 3.27
CA TYR A 50 -5.23 -5.25 3.38
C TYR A 50 -6.65 -5.06 3.92
N THR A 51 -6.87 -4.00 4.69
CA THR A 51 -8.19 -3.54 5.11
C THR A 51 -8.23 -2.02 5.01
N VAL A 52 -9.10 -1.52 4.13
CA VAL A 52 -9.42 -0.11 4.00
C VAL A 52 -10.55 0.20 4.96
N ARG A 53 -10.38 1.26 5.76
CA ARG A 53 -11.46 1.83 6.58
C ARG A 53 -11.74 3.26 6.19
N TYR A 54 -13.01 3.60 6.06
CA TYR A 54 -13.50 4.96 5.93
C TYR A 54 -14.29 5.29 7.20
N ASP A 55 -13.87 6.34 7.91
CA ASP A 55 -14.49 6.76 9.17
C ASP A 55 -14.60 5.62 10.21
N GLY A 56 -13.56 4.78 10.28
CA GLY A 56 -13.49 3.63 11.19
C GLY A 56 -14.18 2.35 10.68
N GLU A 57 -15.10 2.46 9.72
CA GLU A 57 -15.84 1.33 9.17
C GLU A 57 -15.09 0.67 8.01
N ILE A 58 -15.18 -0.66 7.90
CA ILE A 58 -14.54 -1.42 6.81
C ILE A 58 -15.22 -1.06 5.49
N ALA A 59 -14.44 -0.50 4.56
CA ALA A 59 -14.93 -0.07 3.24
C ALA A 59 -14.51 -1.03 2.11
N ASP A 60 -13.32 -1.65 2.23
CA ASP A 60 -12.80 -2.61 1.26
C ASP A 60 -11.76 -3.50 1.97
N ARG A 61 -11.70 -4.79 1.65
CA ARG A 61 -10.64 -5.66 2.18
C ARG A 61 -10.35 -6.83 1.27
N GLY A 62 -9.15 -7.38 1.44
CA GLY A 62 -8.72 -8.51 0.63
C GLY A 62 -7.34 -9.00 1.00
N ARG A 63 -6.72 -9.68 0.04
CA ARG A 63 -5.35 -10.17 0.15
C ARG A 63 -4.43 -9.39 -0.76
N TYR A 64 -3.15 -9.44 -0.49
CA TYR A 64 -2.16 -8.95 -1.42
C TYR A 64 -0.87 -9.76 -1.38
N THR A 65 -0.11 -9.68 -2.46
CA THR A 65 1.28 -10.13 -2.54
C THR A 65 2.13 -8.99 -3.09
N PHE A 66 3.43 -9.01 -2.83
CA PHE A 66 4.34 -8.01 -3.35
C PHE A 66 5.68 -8.62 -3.78
N THR A 67 6.36 -7.97 -4.71
CA THR A 67 7.71 -8.30 -5.12
C THR A 67 8.57 -7.04 -5.16
N LEU A 68 9.81 -7.14 -4.71
CA LEU A 68 10.76 -6.03 -4.78
C LEU A 68 11.45 -6.06 -6.14
N GLY A 69 11.20 -5.05 -6.97
CA GLY A 69 11.93 -4.84 -8.23
C GLY A 69 13.00 -3.76 -8.12
N GLU A 70 13.84 -3.66 -9.14
CA GLU A 70 14.95 -2.71 -9.25
C GLU A 70 14.46 -1.26 -9.43
N LEU A 71 13.55 -1.04 -10.36
CA LEU A 71 12.97 0.29 -10.67
C LEU A 71 11.78 0.61 -9.75
N HIS A 72 10.87 -0.35 -9.61
CA HIS A 72 9.65 -0.23 -8.83
C HIS A 72 9.41 -1.52 -8.05
N HIS A 73 8.86 -1.41 -6.85
CA HIS A 73 8.30 -2.58 -6.17
C HIS A 73 6.86 -2.77 -6.64
N HIS A 74 6.44 -4.01 -6.82
CA HIS A 74 5.13 -4.37 -7.36
C HIS A 74 4.25 -4.93 -6.25
N LEU A 75 2.96 -4.68 -6.38
CA LEU A 75 1.91 -5.13 -5.48
C LEU A 75 0.77 -5.72 -6.34
N MET A 76 0.21 -6.84 -5.90
CA MET A 76 -1.00 -7.40 -6.51
C MET A 76 -2.05 -7.55 -5.42
N LEU A 77 -3.16 -6.82 -5.54
CA LEU A 77 -4.29 -6.93 -4.61
C LEU A 77 -5.34 -7.85 -5.18
N HIS A 78 -5.96 -8.64 -4.31
CA HIS A 78 -7.12 -9.48 -4.61
C HIS A 78 -8.24 -9.10 -3.66
N GLY A 79 -9.24 -8.38 -4.18
CA GLY A 79 -10.36 -7.90 -3.38
C GLY A 79 -11.31 -9.03 -3.00
N VAL A 80 -11.71 -9.05 -1.72
CA VAL A 80 -12.61 -10.07 -1.14
C VAL A 80 -13.97 -9.48 -0.78
N GLU A 81 -13.99 -8.25 -0.25
CA GLU A 81 -15.19 -7.53 0.13
C GLU A 81 -15.04 -6.04 -0.19
N GLY A 82 -16.16 -5.38 -0.49
CA GLY A 82 -16.20 -3.97 -0.87
C GLY A 82 -16.25 -3.78 -2.39
N PRO A 83 -16.06 -2.53 -2.86
CA PRO A 83 -16.13 -2.18 -4.29
C PRO A 83 -15.12 -2.94 -5.18
N ASN A 84 -14.07 -3.51 -4.59
CA ASN A 84 -13.07 -4.29 -5.34
C ASN A 84 -13.25 -5.81 -5.25
N ALA A 85 -14.35 -6.31 -4.65
CA ALA A 85 -14.60 -7.74 -4.53
C ALA A 85 -14.48 -8.47 -5.88
N GLY A 86 -13.69 -9.55 -5.90
CA GLY A 86 -13.46 -10.36 -7.10
C GLY A 86 -12.46 -9.79 -8.09
N ARG A 87 -11.92 -8.58 -7.87
CA ARG A 87 -10.94 -7.95 -8.76
C ARG A 87 -9.51 -8.29 -8.37
N ALA A 88 -8.65 -8.43 -9.37
CA ALA A 88 -7.19 -8.39 -9.23
C ALA A 88 -6.71 -7.00 -9.66
N ILE A 89 -5.98 -6.30 -8.79
CA ILE A 89 -5.54 -4.92 -9.02
C ILE A 89 -4.01 -4.90 -8.92
N PRO A 90 -3.29 -4.83 -10.06
CA PRO A 90 -1.86 -4.62 -10.04
C PRO A 90 -1.53 -3.18 -9.63
N ALA A 91 -0.41 -3.02 -8.95
CA ALA A 91 0.06 -1.76 -8.44
C ALA A 91 1.58 -1.73 -8.36
N ILE A 92 2.11 -0.52 -8.21
CA ILE A 92 3.49 -0.29 -7.79
C ILE A 92 3.51 0.49 -6.48
N PHE A 93 4.53 0.27 -5.66
CA PHE A 93 4.68 0.99 -4.39
C PHE A 93 6.12 1.44 -4.14
N GLN A 94 6.24 2.47 -3.31
CA GLN A 94 7.51 2.91 -2.75
C GLN A 94 7.29 3.33 -1.31
N ARG A 95 8.13 2.82 -0.41
CA ARG A 95 8.20 3.25 0.99
C ARG A 95 9.48 4.04 1.23
N LYS A 96 9.37 5.18 1.89
CA LYS A 96 10.49 5.99 2.40
C LYS A 96 10.19 6.38 3.84
N GLY A 97 10.78 5.67 4.80
CA GLY A 97 10.48 5.84 6.22
C GLY A 97 8.99 5.63 6.51
N GLU A 98 8.33 6.69 6.98
CA GLU A 98 6.90 6.73 7.34
C GLU A 98 6.00 7.15 6.19
N LEU A 99 6.54 7.36 4.99
CA LEU A 99 5.76 7.65 3.78
C LEU A 99 5.67 6.42 2.89
N LEU A 100 4.45 6.15 2.43
CA LEU A 100 4.14 5.09 1.48
C LEU A 100 3.36 5.71 0.33
N ARG A 101 3.81 5.51 -0.91
CA ARG A 101 3.00 5.80 -2.08
C ARG A 101 2.67 4.52 -2.83
N ILE A 102 1.44 4.39 -3.30
CA ILE A 102 0.96 3.28 -4.11
C ILE A 102 0.25 3.87 -5.33
N CYS A 103 0.58 3.38 -6.51
CA CYS A 103 -0.19 3.64 -7.73
C CYS A 103 -0.92 2.35 -8.10
N TYR A 104 -2.25 2.39 -8.19
CA TYR A 104 -3.10 1.25 -8.53
C TYR A 104 -3.56 1.35 -9.99
N GLY A 105 -3.48 0.25 -10.73
CA GLY A 105 -4.07 0.10 -12.04
C GLY A 105 -5.48 -0.44 -11.95
N LEU A 106 -6.47 0.45 -11.88
CA LEU A 106 -7.88 0.07 -11.69
C LEU A 106 -8.48 -0.60 -12.94
N ASP A 107 -7.85 -0.47 -14.10
CA ASP A 107 -8.19 -1.21 -15.32
C ASP A 107 -7.63 -2.65 -15.35
N GLY A 108 -6.84 -3.04 -14.34
CA GLY A 108 -6.15 -4.33 -14.31
C GLY A 108 -4.77 -4.32 -14.96
N SER A 109 -4.25 -3.16 -15.37
CA SER A 109 -2.92 -3.01 -15.96
C SER A 109 -1.92 -2.47 -14.93
N ALA A 110 -0.71 -3.03 -14.86
CA ALA A 110 0.30 -2.56 -13.92
C ALA A 110 0.77 -1.13 -14.27
N PRO A 111 0.80 -0.18 -13.31
CA PRO A 111 1.29 1.17 -13.58
C PRO A 111 2.79 1.19 -13.86
N ALA A 112 3.23 1.97 -14.84
CA ALA A 112 4.63 2.12 -15.20
C ALA A 112 5.39 3.17 -14.36
N ALA A 113 4.67 4.08 -13.72
CA ALA A 113 5.22 5.17 -12.92
C ALA A 113 4.22 5.62 -11.84
N PHE A 114 4.71 6.40 -10.87
CA PHE A 114 3.86 7.04 -9.86
C PHE A 114 3.22 8.31 -10.42
N ALA A 115 2.26 8.12 -11.32
CA ALA A 115 1.50 9.19 -11.96
C ALA A 115 0.04 8.76 -12.19
N SER A 116 -0.87 9.73 -12.18
CA SER A 116 -2.28 9.55 -12.49
C SER A 116 -2.68 10.59 -13.56
N PRO A 117 -2.25 10.45 -14.81
CA PRO A 117 -2.55 11.45 -15.84
C PRO A 117 -4.06 11.50 -16.15
N PRO A 118 -4.57 12.65 -16.67
CA PRO A 118 -5.95 12.78 -17.11
C PRO A 118 -6.41 11.65 -18.02
N GLY A 119 -7.61 11.13 -17.78
CA GLY A 119 -8.22 10.04 -18.54
C GLY A 119 -7.63 8.65 -18.30
N SER A 120 -6.68 8.49 -17.37
CA SER A 120 -6.16 7.18 -16.98
C SER A 120 -7.01 6.51 -15.90
N GLN A 121 -6.96 5.18 -15.83
CA GLN A 121 -7.53 4.40 -14.74
C GLN A 121 -6.50 4.15 -13.62
N LEU A 122 -5.61 5.11 -13.42
CA LEU A 122 -4.54 5.04 -12.43
C LEU A 122 -4.93 5.82 -11.18
N TYR A 123 -4.86 5.18 -10.02
CA TYR A 123 -5.14 5.81 -8.73
C TYR A 123 -3.85 5.93 -7.93
N LEU A 124 -3.32 7.14 -7.80
CA LEU A 124 -2.10 7.40 -7.05
C LEU A 124 -2.45 7.89 -5.65
N VAL A 125 -2.01 7.15 -4.63
CA VAL A 125 -2.25 7.49 -3.23
C VAL A 125 -0.94 7.60 -2.47
N THR A 126 -0.84 8.62 -1.64
CA THR A 126 0.23 8.75 -0.64
C THR A 126 -0.37 8.62 0.75
N TYR A 127 0.28 7.84 1.58
CA TYR A 127 -0.06 7.58 2.96
C TYR A 127 1.11 7.95 3.88
N ARG A 128 0.76 8.27 5.13
CA ARG A 128 1.69 8.36 6.26
C ARG A 128 1.38 7.25 7.25
N ARG A 129 2.41 6.61 7.79
CA ARG A 129 2.22 5.60 8.84
C ARG A 129 1.55 6.23 10.05
N LYS A 130 0.54 5.57 10.62
CA LYS A 130 0.05 5.91 11.95
C LYS A 130 1.07 5.39 12.95
N GLU A 131 1.41 6.21 13.93
CA GLU A 131 2.08 5.73 15.14
C GLU A 131 1.18 4.65 15.76
N ARG A 132 1.80 3.61 16.33
CA ARG A 132 1.03 2.74 17.22
C ARG A 132 0.70 3.61 18.43
N ASP A 133 -0.57 3.77 18.75
CA ASP A 133 -0.95 4.34 20.04
C ASP A 133 -0.22 3.52 21.12
N GLY A 134 0.69 4.20 21.84
CA GLY A 134 1.67 3.54 22.71
C GLY A 134 1.01 2.81 23.88
N PHE A 135 1.60 1.67 24.23
CA PHE A 135 1.53 1.11 25.59
C PHE A 135 2.64 1.72 26.43
#